data_AF-A0A1F7SSU8-F1
#
_entry.id   AF-A0A1F7SSU8-F1
#
_cell.length_a   1.000
_cell.length_b   1.000
_cell.length_c   1.000
_cell.angle_alpha   90.00
_cell.angle_beta   90.00
_cell.angle_gamma   90.00
#
_symmetry.space_group_name_H-M   'P 1'
#
loop_
_entity.id
_entity.type
_entity.pdbx_description
1 polymer ?
#
loop_
_entity_poly.entity_id
_entity_poly.type
_entity_poly.pdbx_seq_one_letter_code
_entity_poly.pdbx_strand_id
1 'polypeptide(L)'
;MWRNLFWLIVFVFLGIGIMIKRDSGSDLKQELKPTITKSLEITVKKDEEILIEPVVGFKKRITKKFFGTIITPVNSPVNPERFSGYHTGVDVEFDDVEDEVVVEAIFDGEIIYLGNVNGYGGVVAEKIFYKNQYFVVIYGHLDPDSLMKNNMYVKKGDKIGILGEGYSQETDGERKHLHLGIVRGEKVNLRGYVQNKDELSGWMDPLELF
;
A
#
# COMPACT_ATOMS: atom_id res chain seq x y z
N MET A 1 -22.70 41.64 36.70
CA MET A 1 -22.45 41.96 38.11
C MET A 1 -21.55 40.85 38.65
N TRP A 2 -20.30 41.20 39.03
CA TRP A 2 -19.28 40.35 39.69
C TRP A 2 -18.66 39.22 38.85
N ARG A 3 -17.37 38.86 38.93
CA ARG A 3 -16.09 39.48 39.36
C ARG A 3 -15.03 38.41 38.99
N ASN A 4 -13.94 38.84 38.35
CA ASN A 4 -12.55 38.40 38.53
C ASN A 4 -12.20 36.90 38.43
N LEU A 5 -11.28 36.54 37.51
CA LEU A 5 -9.98 36.03 37.97
C LEU A 5 -8.86 36.26 36.94
N PHE A 6 -7.97 37.17 37.33
CA PHE A 6 -6.65 37.45 36.77
C PHE A 6 -5.71 36.29 37.09
N TRP A 7 -4.89 35.86 36.12
CA TRP A 7 -3.51 35.43 36.41
C TRP A 7 -2.59 35.96 35.30
N LEU A 8 -1.90 37.03 35.67
CA LEU A 8 -0.83 37.68 34.93
C LEU A 8 0.47 36.98 35.34
N ILE A 9 1.13 36.24 34.44
CA ILE A 9 2.49 35.73 34.67
C ILE A 9 3.44 36.71 34.00
N VAL A 10 4.15 37.49 34.84
CA VAL A 10 5.22 38.39 34.44
C VAL A 10 6.53 37.60 34.45
N PHE A 11 7.10 37.36 33.27
CA PHE A 11 8.48 36.87 33.14
C PHE A 11 9.43 38.07 33.12
N VAL A 12 10.13 38.29 34.23
CA VAL A 12 11.28 39.19 34.30
C VAL A 12 12.51 38.42 33.80
N PHE A 13 12.92 38.68 32.56
CA PHE A 13 14.24 38.26 32.07
C PHE A 13 15.26 39.33 32.46
N LEU A 14 16.03 39.04 33.51
CA LEU A 14 17.22 39.80 33.87
C LEU A 14 18.31 39.49 32.85
N GLY A 15 18.73 40.52 32.10
CA GLY A 15 19.85 40.45 31.19
C GLY A 15 21.18 40.33 31.93
N ILE A 16 22.01 39.39 31.48
CA ILE A 16 23.46 39.42 31.69
C ILE A 16 24.06 39.63 30.30
N GLY A 17 24.41 40.87 30.01
CA GLY A 17 25.16 41.26 28.83
C GLY A 17 26.60 40.76 28.96
N ILE A 18 26.96 39.76 28.16
CA ILE A 18 28.36 39.40 27.93
C ILE A 18 28.86 40.29 26.80
N MET A 19 29.59 41.33 27.19
CA MET A 19 30.27 42.27 26.31
C MET A 19 31.54 41.60 25.76
N ILE A 20 31.41 40.92 24.60
CA ILE A 20 32.57 40.41 23.86
C ILE A 20 33.17 41.55 23.05
N LYS A 21 34.31 42.05 23.52
CA LYS A 21 35.19 42.98 22.81
C LYS A 21 35.73 42.26 21.57
N ARG A 22 35.23 42.58 20.39
CA ARG A 22 35.72 42.02 19.12
C ARG A 22 36.72 42.99 18.52
N ASP A 23 37.97 42.58 18.49
CA ASP A 23 39.08 43.32 17.92
C ASP A 23 38.85 43.65 16.44
N SER A 24 39.17 44.90 16.11
CA SER A 24 39.25 45.45 14.78
C SER A 24 40.46 44.86 14.05
N GLY A 25 40.25 43.75 13.34
CA GLY A 25 41.19 43.24 12.34
C GLY A 25 40.88 43.82 10.96
N SER A 26 41.68 44.80 10.56
CA SER A 26 41.78 45.37 9.20
C SER A 26 42.29 44.34 8.19
N ASP A 27 41.81 44.51 6.96
CA ASP A 27 42.42 44.11 5.69
C ASP A 27 42.82 42.65 5.47
N LEU A 28 42.04 41.98 4.63
CA LEU A 28 42.52 41.21 3.48
C LEU A 28 41.32 40.92 2.56
N LYS A 29 41.01 41.87 1.67
CA LYS A 29 40.18 41.59 0.49
C LYS A 29 41.02 40.77 -0.48
N GLN A 30 41.01 39.45 -0.30
CA GLN A 30 41.48 38.55 -1.34
C GLN A 30 40.28 38.28 -2.27
N GLU A 31 40.35 38.79 -3.50
CA GLU A 31 39.40 38.46 -4.56
C GLU A 31 39.46 36.95 -4.84
N LEU A 32 38.49 36.22 -4.29
CA LEU A 32 38.23 34.85 -4.68
C LEU A 32 37.59 34.88 -6.08
N LYS A 33 38.41 34.60 -7.09
CA LYS A 33 37.91 34.25 -8.43
C LYS A 33 36.94 33.06 -8.28
N PRO A 34 35.71 33.14 -8.80
CA PRO A 34 34.80 32.00 -8.76
C PRO A 34 35.41 30.89 -9.63
N THR A 35 35.94 29.87 -8.97
CA THR A 35 36.23 28.60 -9.63
C THR A 35 34.87 28.01 -9.97
N ILE A 36 34.50 28.07 -11.25
CA ILE A 36 33.32 27.42 -11.81
C ILE A 36 33.49 25.92 -11.51
N THR A 37 32.89 25.51 -10.40
CA THR A 37 32.77 24.10 -10.06
C THR A 37 31.71 23.60 -11.01
N LYS A 38 32.17 22.97 -12.11
CA LYS A 38 31.32 22.19 -13.01
C LYS A 38 30.65 21.12 -12.15
N SER A 39 29.44 21.43 -11.71
CA SER A 39 28.57 20.49 -11.00
C SER A 39 28.41 19.28 -11.91
N LEU A 40 29.03 18.17 -11.52
CA LEU A 40 28.68 16.87 -12.06
C LEU A 40 27.23 16.65 -11.68
N GLU A 41 26.33 16.86 -12.64
CA GLU A 41 25.00 16.28 -12.59
C GLU A 41 25.20 14.77 -12.51
N ILE A 42 25.21 14.24 -11.29
CA ILE A 42 25.06 12.82 -11.07
C ILE A 42 23.63 12.54 -11.48
N THR A 43 23.45 12.11 -12.73
CA THR A 43 22.22 11.51 -13.19
C THR A 43 22.07 10.21 -12.41
N VAL A 44 21.46 10.31 -11.22
CA VAL A 44 20.98 9.15 -10.47
C VAL A 44 19.95 8.52 -11.40
N LYS A 45 20.35 7.48 -12.13
CA LYS A 45 19.40 6.62 -12.80
C LYS A 45 18.49 6.11 -11.69
N LYS A 46 17.23 6.54 -11.75
CA LYS A 46 16.15 5.98 -10.94
C LYS A 46 16.13 4.51 -11.29
N ASP A 47 16.67 3.66 -10.41
CA ASP A 47 16.53 2.22 -10.54
C ASP A 47 15.02 1.95 -10.62
N GLU A 48 14.57 1.51 -11.79
CA GLU A 48 13.23 0.99 -11.94
C GLU A 48 13.19 -0.28 -11.11
N GLU A 49 12.51 -0.18 -9.97
CA GLU A 49 12.34 -1.31 -9.06
C GLU A 49 11.60 -2.40 -9.82
N ILE A 50 12.31 -3.49 -10.14
CA ILE A 50 11.69 -4.66 -10.78
C ILE A 50 10.75 -5.28 -9.75
N LEU A 51 9.46 -5.15 -10.00
CA LEU A 51 8.42 -5.82 -9.23
C LEU A 51 8.26 -7.26 -9.74
N ILE A 52 7.90 -8.15 -8.82
CA ILE A 52 7.53 -9.52 -9.15
C ILE A 52 6.02 -9.60 -9.26
N GLU A 53 5.52 -10.44 -10.17
CA GLU A 53 4.10 -10.75 -10.21
C GLU A 53 3.73 -11.58 -8.96
N PRO A 54 2.58 -11.34 -8.32
CA PRO A 54 2.19 -12.07 -7.10
C PRO A 54 1.87 -13.55 -7.37
N VAL A 55 1.61 -13.90 -8.63
CA VAL A 55 1.33 -15.25 -9.12
C VAL A 55 1.82 -15.35 -10.56
N VAL A 56 2.15 -16.56 -11.01
CA VAL A 56 2.62 -16.79 -12.39
C VAL A 56 1.54 -16.41 -13.41
N GLY A 57 1.91 -15.53 -14.35
CA GLY A 57 1.03 -15.13 -15.45
C GLY A 57 -0.06 -14.15 -15.01
N PHE A 58 0.21 -13.36 -13.97
CA PHE A 58 -0.72 -12.41 -13.34
C PHE A 58 -1.52 -11.63 -14.38
N LYS A 59 -0.86 -10.89 -15.28
CA LYS A 59 -1.55 -10.07 -16.28
C LYS A 59 -2.44 -10.87 -17.24
N LYS A 60 -2.02 -12.09 -17.59
CA LYS A 60 -2.72 -12.92 -18.58
C LYS A 60 -3.96 -13.60 -17.98
N ARG A 61 -4.00 -13.76 -16.67
CA ARG A 61 -5.07 -14.45 -15.94
C ARG A 61 -6.15 -13.50 -15.40
N ILE A 62 -5.96 -12.18 -15.49
CA ILE A 62 -7.03 -11.19 -15.26
C ILE A 62 -7.95 -11.17 -16.48
N THR A 63 -9.02 -11.96 -16.43
CA THR A 63 -9.91 -12.16 -17.59
C THR A 63 -11.38 -11.88 -17.32
N LYS A 64 -11.81 -11.83 -16.05
CA LYS A 64 -13.21 -11.67 -15.67
C LYS A 64 -13.49 -10.35 -14.97
N LYS A 65 -12.96 -10.14 -13.75
CA LYS A 65 -13.20 -8.91 -12.97
C LYS A 65 -11.96 -8.01 -12.93
N PHE A 66 -12.08 -6.85 -13.57
CA PHE A 66 -11.04 -5.83 -13.63
C PHE A 66 -11.31 -4.71 -12.63
N PHE A 67 -10.26 -4.01 -12.22
CA PHE A 67 -10.37 -2.84 -11.36
C PHE A 67 -11.31 -1.78 -11.96
N GLY A 68 -12.16 -1.21 -11.10
CA GLY A 68 -13.08 -0.13 -11.49
C GLY A 68 -14.22 -0.53 -12.41
N THR A 69 -14.38 -1.82 -12.73
CA THR A 69 -15.59 -2.30 -13.42
C THR A 69 -16.77 -2.32 -12.48
N ILE A 70 -17.94 -1.88 -12.96
CA ILE A 70 -19.18 -1.93 -12.18
C ILE A 70 -19.79 -3.33 -12.29
N ILE A 71 -19.87 -4.01 -11.16
CA ILE A 71 -20.38 -5.38 -11.04
C ILE A 71 -21.69 -5.36 -10.24
N THR A 72 -22.61 -6.23 -10.61
CA THR A 72 -23.89 -6.53 -9.99
C THR A 72 -24.19 -8.01 -10.21
N PRO A 73 -25.09 -8.63 -9.43
CA PRO A 73 -25.54 -10.00 -9.68
C PRO A 73 -26.05 -10.26 -11.09
N VAL A 74 -26.52 -9.22 -11.79
CA VAL A 74 -27.13 -9.34 -13.12
C VAL A 74 -26.10 -9.23 -14.25
N ASN A 75 -25.06 -8.41 -14.10
CA ASN A 75 -24.08 -8.13 -15.16
C ASN A 75 -22.71 -8.77 -14.92
N SER A 76 -22.52 -9.46 -13.79
CA SER A 76 -21.24 -10.10 -13.47
C SER A 76 -20.89 -11.18 -14.50
N PRO A 77 -19.61 -11.26 -14.93
CA PRO A 77 -19.15 -12.36 -15.77
C PRO A 77 -19.02 -13.69 -15.00
N VAL A 78 -19.22 -13.67 -13.68
CA VAL A 78 -19.19 -14.82 -12.78
C VAL A 78 -20.55 -14.92 -12.10
N ASN A 79 -21.13 -16.12 -12.05
CA ASN A 79 -22.43 -16.38 -11.44
C ASN A 79 -22.36 -17.61 -10.52
N PRO A 80 -22.94 -17.56 -9.30
CA PRO A 80 -23.60 -16.40 -8.69
C PRO A 80 -22.61 -15.29 -8.31
N GLU A 81 -23.06 -14.04 -8.38
CA GLU A 81 -22.38 -12.89 -7.77
C GLU A 81 -23.27 -12.34 -6.66
N ARG A 82 -22.67 -12.10 -5.49
CA ARG A 82 -23.38 -11.70 -4.27
C ARG A 82 -23.33 -10.20 -4.04
N PHE A 83 -22.32 -9.52 -4.59
CA PHE A 83 -22.01 -8.13 -4.29
C PHE A 83 -22.29 -7.19 -5.46
N SER A 84 -22.32 -5.89 -5.18
CA SER A 84 -22.52 -4.85 -6.19
C SER A 84 -21.68 -3.62 -5.91
N GLY A 85 -21.12 -3.04 -6.97
CA GLY A 85 -20.33 -1.81 -6.92
C GLY A 85 -19.16 -1.83 -7.90
N TYR A 86 -18.32 -0.81 -7.82
CA TYR A 86 -17.03 -0.77 -8.50
C TYR A 86 -16.08 -1.74 -7.82
N HIS A 87 -15.54 -2.69 -8.59
CA HIS A 87 -14.55 -3.63 -8.09
C HIS A 87 -13.26 -2.91 -7.71
N THR A 88 -12.76 -3.14 -6.50
CA THR A 88 -11.63 -2.40 -5.91
C THR A 88 -10.27 -3.02 -6.15
N GLY A 89 -10.23 -4.17 -6.83
CA GLY A 89 -9.03 -4.90 -7.18
C GLY A 89 -9.11 -5.53 -8.56
N VAL A 90 -8.24 -6.49 -8.82
CA VAL A 90 -8.33 -7.38 -9.98
C VAL A 90 -8.48 -8.81 -9.50
N ASP A 91 -9.22 -9.61 -10.27
CA ASP A 91 -9.34 -11.04 -10.04
C ASP A 91 -8.49 -11.80 -11.06
N VAL A 92 -7.54 -12.60 -10.56
CA VAL A 92 -6.60 -13.40 -11.35
C VAL A 92 -7.05 -14.85 -11.32
N GLU A 93 -7.55 -15.36 -12.45
CA GLU A 93 -8.28 -16.64 -12.50
C GLU A 93 -7.36 -17.87 -12.50
N PHE A 94 -7.71 -18.88 -11.70
CA PHE A 94 -7.02 -20.19 -11.59
C PHE A 94 -8.00 -21.36 -11.47
N ASP A 95 -9.26 -21.18 -11.87
CA ASP A 95 -10.30 -22.22 -11.84
C ASP A 95 -9.99 -23.40 -12.79
N ASP A 96 -9.06 -23.21 -13.73
CA ASP A 96 -8.51 -24.22 -14.64
C ASP A 96 -7.27 -24.97 -14.08
N VAL A 97 -6.84 -24.66 -12.85
CA VAL A 97 -5.59 -25.17 -12.26
C VAL A 97 -5.89 -25.96 -10.99
N GLU A 98 -5.67 -27.28 -11.06
CA GLU A 98 -5.82 -28.19 -9.91
C GLU A 98 -4.66 -28.04 -8.91
N ASP A 99 -3.42 -27.87 -9.40
CA ASP A 99 -2.23 -27.77 -8.57
C ASP A 99 -2.26 -26.56 -7.62
N GLU A 100 -1.46 -26.61 -6.55
CA GLU A 100 -1.28 -25.49 -5.63
C GLU A 100 -0.74 -24.25 -6.36
N VAL A 101 -1.37 -23.10 -6.10
CA VAL A 101 -0.94 -21.80 -6.64
C VAL A 101 -0.40 -20.97 -5.50
N VAL A 102 0.92 -20.80 -5.46
CA VAL A 102 1.61 -19.97 -4.46
C VAL A 102 1.39 -18.50 -4.78
N VAL A 103 1.04 -17.73 -3.75
CA VAL A 103 0.93 -16.26 -3.81
C VAL A 103 2.11 -15.64 -3.09
N GLU A 104 2.82 -14.74 -3.76
CA GLU A 104 4.04 -14.08 -3.29
C GLU A 104 3.81 -12.58 -3.02
N ALA A 105 4.57 -12.04 -2.07
CA ALA A 105 4.53 -10.62 -1.70
C ALA A 105 5.13 -9.77 -2.83
N ILE A 106 4.40 -8.75 -3.29
CA ILE A 106 4.87 -7.86 -4.36
C ILE A 106 5.94 -6.88 -3.85
N PHE A 107 5.93 -6.60 -2.54
CA PHE A 107 6.78 -5.62 -1.89
C PHE A 107 7.42 -6.20 -0.63
N ASP A 108 8.39 -5.45 -0.09
CA ASP A 108 8.75 -5.56 1.32
C ASP A 108 7.70 -4.79 2.14
N GLY A 109 7.19 -5.40 3.20
CA GLY A 109 6.03 -4.83 3.91
C GLY A 109 5.71 -5.48 5.24
N GLU A 110 4.85 -4.81 6.00
CA GLU A 110 4.33 -5.30 7.27
C GLU A 110 2.94 -5.92 7.08
N ILE A 111 2.75 -7.19 7.42
CA ILE A 111 1.42 -7.79 7.52
C ILE A 111 0.67 -7.17 8.68
N ILE A 112 -0.42 -6.46 8.38
CA ILE A 112 -1.25 -5.76 9.37
C ILE A 112 -2.62 -6.41 9.56
N TYR A 113 -2.97 -7.41 8.74
CA TYR A 113 -4.14 -8.24 8.92
C TYR A 113 -3.95 -9.63 8.32
N LEU A 114 -4.47 -10.64 9.00
CA LEU A 114 -4.57 -12.02 8.55
C LEU A 114 -5.84 -12.62 9.16
N GLY A 115 -6.65 -13.29 8.34
CA GLY A 115 -7.87 -13.92 8.84
C GLY A 115 -8.82 -14.38 7.74
N ASN A 116 -10.07 -14.63 8.12
CA ASN A 116 -11.15 -14.98 7.20
C ASN A 116 -12.19 -13.85 7.15
N VAL A 117 -12.61 -13.48 5.94
CA VAL A 117 -13.54 -12.37 5.68
C VAL A 117 -14.64 -12.82 4.74
N ASN A 118 -15.88 -12.43 5.03
CA ASN A 118 -16.99 -12.69 4.12
C ASN A 118 -16.78 -12.01 2.76
N GLY A 119 -16.97 -12.78 1.69
CA GLY A 119 -16.71 -12.39 0.31
C GLY A 119 -15.27 -12.66 -0.14
N TYR A 120 -14.38 -13.06 0.76
CA TYR A 120 -12.98 -13.35 0.45
C TYR A 120 -12.54 -14.76 0.86
N GLY A 121 -13.10 -15.32 1.94
CA GLY A 121 -12.46 -16.45 2.61
C GLY A 121 -11.16 -16.01 3.26
N GLY A 122 -10.05 -16.73 3.06
CA GLY A 122 -8.74 -16.34 3.62
C GLY A 122 -8.18 -15.06 3.01
N VAL A 123 -7.69 -14.16 3.86
CA VAL A 123 -7.18 -12.83 3.50
C VAL A 123 -5.90 -12.48 4.25
N VAL A 124 -4.98 -11.82 3.53
CA VAL A 124 -3.84 -11.11 4.09
C VAL A 124 -3.87 -9.65 3.64
N ALA A 125 -3.56 -8.72 4.56
CA ALA A 125 -3.33 -7.31 4.22
C ALA A 125 -1.92 -6.87 4.65
N GLU A 126 -1.17 -6.35 3.69
CA GLU A 126 0.23 -5.95 3.82
C GLU A 126 0.36 -4.44 3.67
N LYS A 127 0.85 -3.75 4.70
CA LYS A 127 1.20 -2.34 4.68
C LYS A 127 2.59 -2.15 4.09
N ILE A 128 2.66 -1.33 3.05
CA ILE A 128 3.89 -1.06 2.31
C ILE A 128 4.16 0.45 2.23
N PHE A 129 5.40 0.82 1.93
CA PHE A 129 5.77 2.20 1.59
C PHE A 129 6.35 2.24 0.18
N TYR A 130 5.62 2.82 -0.77
CA TYR A 130 5.97 2.83 -2.18
C TYR A 130 5.77 4.24 -2.76
N LYS A 131 6.69 4.71 -3.61
CA LYS A 131 6.64 6.06 -4.22
C LYS A 131 6.32 7.17 -3.20
N ASN A 132 6.99 7.13 -2.04
CA ASN A 132 6.84 8.09 -0.94
C ASN A 132 5.44 8.12 -0.27
N GLN A 133 4.64 7.06 -0.42
CA GLN A 133 3.30 6.97 0.15
C GLN A 133 3.06 5.58 0.74
N TYR A 134 2.20 5.50 1.75
CA TYR A 134 1.75 4.22 2.30
C TYR A 134 0.60 3.66 1.47
N PHE A 135 0.60 2.34 1.33
CA PHE A 135 -0.49 1.55 0.78
C PHE A 135 -0.75 0.32 1.65
N VAL A 136 -1.93 -0.27 1.47
CA VAL A 136 -2.24 -1.61 1.97
C VAL A 136 -2.59 -2.50 0.79
N VAL A 137 -1.76 -3.51 0.53
CA VAL A 137 -2.01 -4.56 -0.48
C VAL A 137 -2.86 -5.65 0.16
N ILE A 138 -3.90 -6.09 -0.53
CA ILE A 138 -4.84 -7.11 -0.06
C ILE A 138 -4.73 -8.32 -0.98
N TYR A 139 -4.48 -9.48 -0.39
CA TYR A 139 -4.44 -10.77 -1.06
C TYR A 139 -5.62 -11.61 -0.54
N GLY A 140 -6.57 -11.90 -1.41
CA GLY A 140 -7.83 -12.60 -1.08
C GLY A 140 -7.91 -14.03 -1.62
N HIS A 141 -8.91 -14.78 -1.16
CA HIS A 141 -9.20 -16.16 -1.58
C HIS A 141 -8.04 -17.12 -1.38
N LEU A 142 -7.33 -16.94 -0.27
CA LEU A 142 -6.22 -17.79 0.16
C LEU A 142 -6.74 -18.94 1.02
N ASP A 143 -6.03 -20.06 1.03
CA ASP A 143 -6.22 -21.12 2.03
C ASP A 143 -5.81 -20.57 3.42
N PRO A 144 -6.75 -20.48 4.39
CA PRO A 144 -6.47 -20.01 5.75
C PRO A 144 -5.36 -20.76 6.49
N ASP A 145 -5.16 -22.05 6.22
CA ASP A 145 -4.14 -22.87 6.88
C ASP A 145 -2.74 -22.67 6.30
N SER A 146 -2.67 -22.21 5.04
CA SER A 146 -1.43 -21.88 4.34
C SER A 146 -0.86 -20.51 4.71
N LEU A 147 -1.65 -19.65 5.36
CA LEU A 147 -1.26 -18.27 5.66
C LEU A 147 -0.06 -18.26 6.60
N MET A 148 0.81 -17.28 6.42
CA MET A 148 1.98 -17.14 7.28
C MET A 148 1.58 -16.94 8.75
N LYS A 149 2.09 -17.81 9.64
CA LYS A 149 1.71 -17.82 11.06
C LYS A 149 2.64 -16.98 11.94
N ASN A 150 3.84 -16.65 11.43
CA ASN A 150 4.91 -15.96 12.15
C ASN A 150 5.61 -14.98 11.19
N ASN A 151 6.05 -13.84 11.72
CA ASN A 151 6.59 -12.65 11.02
C ASN A 151 5.52 -11.67 10.53
N MET A 152 5.44 -10.54 11.22
CA MET A 152 4.66 -9.39 10.77
C MET A 152 5.34 -8.66 9.62
N TYR A 153 6.53 -9.07 9.16
CA TYR A 153 7.24 -8.43 8.06
C TYR A 153 7.64 -9.46 7.01
N VAL A 154 7.36 -9.16 5.75
CA VAL A 154 7.68 -9.98 4.58
C VAL A 154 8.60 -9.21 3.65
N LYS A 155 9.42 -9.95 2.91
CA LYS A 155 10.16 -9.42 1.77
C LYS A 155 9.42 -9.73 0.49
N LYS A 156 9.67 -8.91 -0.53
CA LYS A 156 9.24 -9.17 -1.90
C LYS A 156 9.70 -10.56 -2.33
N GLY A 157 8.75 -11.39 -2.78
CA GLY A 157 8.99 -12.79 -3.17
C GLY A 157 8.76 -13.80 -2.05
N ASP A 158 8.58 -13.36 -0.80
CA ASP A 158 8.18 -14.27 0.25
C ASP A 158 6.75 -14.77 -0.01
N LYS A 159 6.51 -16.04 0.31
CA LYS A 159 5.18 -16.64 0.23
C LYS A 159 4.23 -15.98 1.23
N ILE A 160 3.14 -15.40 0.71
CA ILE A 160 2.00 -14.89 1.47
C ILE A 160 1.05 -16.02 1.86
N GLY A 161 0.82 -16.96 0.92
CA GLY A 161 -0.09 -18.07 1.09
C GLY A 161 -0.19 -18.95 -0.15
N ILE A 162 -1.17 -19.84 -0.16
CA ILE A 162 -1.62 -20.62 -1.31
C ILE A 162 -3.06 -20.18 -1.61
N LEU A 163 -3.47 -20.16 -2.89
CA LEU A 163 -4.89 -19.99 -3.21
C LEU A 163 -5.74 -21.11 -2.62
N GLY A 164 -6.88 -20.73 -2.06
CA GLY A 164 -7.83 -21.69 -1.50
C GLY A 164 -8.50 -22.55 -2.56
N GLU A 165 -9.02 -23.69 -2.13
CA GLU A 165 -9.86 -24.56 -2.96
C GLU A 165 -11.09 -23.78 -3.44
N GLY A 166 -11.32 -23.77 -4.76
CA GLY A 166 -12.47 -23.10 -5.35
C GLY A 166 -13.79 -23.66 -4.84
N TYR A 167 -14.80 -22.81 -4.71
CA TYR A 167 -16.15 -23.14 -4.25
C TYR A 167 -16.21 -23.77 -2.85
N SER A 168 -15.19 -23.53 -2.02
CA SER A 168 -15.08 -24.07 -0.67
C SER A 168 -15.26 -22.97 0.39
N GLN A 169 -15.11 -23.33 1.68
CA GLN A 169 -15.08 -22.33 2.76
C GLN A 169 -13.80 -21.47 2.73
N GLU A 170 -12.73 -21.95 2.11
CA GLU A 170 -11.46 -21.23 2.02
C GLU A 170 -11.56 -19.96 1.18
N THR A 171 -12.50 -19.96 0.22
CA THR A 171 -12.76 -18.83 -0.70
C THR A 171 -14.11 -18.16 -0.47
N ASP A 172 -14.84 -18.53 0.61
CA ASP A 172 -16.23 -18.14 0.87
C ASP A 172 -17.20 -18.47 -0.28
N GLY A 173 -16.96 -19.62 -0.93
CA GLY A 173 -17.77 -20.17 -2.01
C GLY A 173 -17.44 -19.60 -3.40
N GLU A 174 -16.43 -18.74 -3.51
CA GLU A 174 -15.95 -18.23 -4.80
C GLU A 174 -15.04 -19.23 -5.51
N ARG A 175 -14.94 -19.12 -6.85
CA ARG A 175 -13.99 -19.88 -7.69
C ARG A 175 -12.53 -19.74 -7.22
N LYS A 176 -11.64 -20.62 -7.68
CA LYS A 176 -10.20 -20.49 -7.39
C LYS A 176 -9.60 -19.31 -8.16
N HIS A 177 -9.24 -18.24 -7.46
CA HIS A 177 -8.63 -17.05 -8.04
C HIS A 177 -7.92 -16.24 -6.96
N LEU A 178 -7.02 -15.34 -7.35
CA LEU A 178 -6.49 -14.31 -6.46
C LEU A 178 -7.34 -13.04 -6.63
N HIS A 179 -7.90 -12.51 -5.55
CA HIS A 179 -8.31 -11.10 -5.53
C HIS A 179 -7.13 -10.26 -5.03
N LEU A 180 -6.64 -9.34 -5.85
CA LEU A 180 -5.58 -8.41 -5.49
C LEU A 180 -6.13 -6.98 -5.46
N GLY A 181 -6.15 -6.37 -4.28
CA GLY A 181 -6.56 -4.98 -4.07
C GLY A 181 -5.41 -4.13 -3.53
N ILE A 182 -5.40 -2.83 -3.84
CA ILE A 182 -4.39 -1.90 -3.29
C ILE A 182 -5.10 -0.64 -2.78
N VAL A 183 -5.15 -0.49 -1.46
CA VAL A 183 -5.74 0.66 -0.78
C VAL A 183 -4.69 1.76 -0.61
N ARG A 184 -5.05 3.01 -0.85
CA ARG A 184 -4.19 4.17 -0.55
C ARG A 184 -4.24 4.49 0.95
N GLY A 185 -3.08 4.68 1.56
CA GLY A 185 -2.94 4.98 2.99
C GLY A 185 -2.52 3.77 3.82
N GLU A 186 -2.63 3.89 5.15
CA GLU A 186 -2.08 2.92 6.12
C GLU A 186 -3.14 2.00 6.74
N LYS A 187 -4.43 2.27 6.48
CA LYS A 187 -5.54 1.59 7.16
C LYS A 187 -6.05 0.43 6.32
N VAL A 188 -6.29 -0.69 6.98
CA VAL A 188 -6.99 -1.83 6.39
C VAL A 188 -8.39 -1.41 5.93
N ASN A 189 -8.71 -1.69 4.66
CA ASN A 189 -10.05 -1.54 4.10
C ASN A 189 -10.31 -2.75 3.19
N LEU A 190 -11.01 -3.76 3.69
CA LEU A 190 -11.23 -5.05 3.01
C LEU A 190 -12.50 -5.06 2.15
N ARG A 191 -12.93 -3.89 1.64
CA ARG A 191 -14.10 -3.84 0.76
C ARG A 191 -13.69 -4.22 -0.66
N GLY A 192 -14.20 -5.34 -1.17
CA GLY A 192 -14.03 -5.74 -2.57
C GLY A 192 -14.80 -4.87 -3.57
N TYR A 193 -15.76 -4.07 -3.08
CA TYR A 193 -16.61 -3.20 -3.88
C TYR A 193 -16.88 -1.86 -3.18
N VAL A 194 -16.93 -0.79 -3.96
CA VAL A 194 -17.36 0.56 -3.51
C VAL A 194 -18.47 1.10 -4.38
N GLN A 195 -19.30 2.02 -3.86
CA GLN A 195 -20.55 2.39 -4.54
C GLN A 195 -20.37 3.50 -5.58
N ASN A 196 -19.31 4.29 -5.48
CA ASN A 196 -19.05 5.42 -6.37
C ASN A 196 -17.56 5.59 -6.67
N LYS A 197 -17.26 6.39 -7.69
CA LYS A 197 -15.89 6.66 -8.15
C LYS A 197 -15.05 7.42 -7.13
N ASP A 198 -15.68 8.24 -6.29
CA ASP A 198 -14.96 8.99 -5.26
C ASP A 198 -14.37 8.04 -4.22
N GLU A 199 -15.14 7.04 -3.80
CA GLU A 199 -14.62 5.96 -2.94
C GLU A 199 -13.55 5.11 -3.66
N LEU A 200 -13.72 4.84 -4.96
CA LEU A 200 -12.76 4.08 -5.76
C LEU A 200 -11.40 4.79 -5.86
N SER A 201 -11.38 6.13 -5.79
CA SER A 201 -10.14 6.91 -5.78
C SER A 201 -9.22 6.60 -4.58
N GLY A 202 -9.79 6.01 -3.51
CA GLY A 202 -9.04 5.46 -2.38
C GLY A 202 -8.28 4.17 -2.70
N TRP A 203 -8.32 3.70 -3.95
CA TRP A 203 -7.66 2.49 -4.41
C TRP A 203 -6.74 2.79 -5.61
N MET A 204 -5.78 1.88 -5.84
CA MET A 204 -4.90 1.87 -7.00
C MET A 204 -5.25 0.66 -7.85
N ASP A 205 -5.27 0.83 -9.18
CA ASP A 205 -5.34 -0.30 -10.11
C ASP A 205 -4.05 -1.12 -9.98
N PRO A 206 -4.11 -2.41 -9.57
CA PRO A 206 -2.91 -3.24 -9.46
C PRO A 206 -2.12 -3.40 -10.78
N LEU A 207 -2.76 -3.22 -11.94
CA LEU A 207 -2.06 -3.22 -13.22
C LEU A 207 -1.14 -2.01 -13.41
N GLU A 208 -1.30 -0.92 -12.66
CA GLU A 208 -0.37 0.24 -12.70
C GLU A 208 1.03 -0.10 -12.17
N LEU A 209 1.21 -1.24 -11.49
CA LEU A 209 2.49 -1.70 -10.99
C LEU A 209 3.39 -2.31 -12.07
N PHE A 210 2.83 -2.82 -13.18
CA PHE A 210 3.54 -3.70 -14.11
C PHE A 210 3.36 -3.30 -15.57
#